data_AF-A0A378MHU4-F1
#
_entry.id   AF-A0A378MHU4-F1
#
_cell.length_a   1.000
_cell.length_b   1.000
_cell.length_c   1.000
_cell.angle_alpha   90.00
_cell.angle_beta   90.00
_cell.angle_gamma   90.00
#
_symmetry.space_group_name_H-M   'P 1'
#
loop_
_entity.id
_entity.type
_entity.pdbx_description
1 polymer ?
#
loop_
_entity_poly.entity_id
_entity_poly.type
_entity_poly.pdbx_seq_one_letter_code
_entity_poly.pdbx_strand_id
1 'polypeptide(L)'
;MASLLSSNQVQIATLPEPTLSQVMATNKKVRVIADLNAEWEALHPNTIMAQGCVVVTKKFLEKHPQAVTRFMKEYQASAQKVHSDLQGTSTLCDKFNIIPEKVAKTAIPKSHQVFVTGKEAEKKLTPFFKVLYEANPKSVGGAVPDSAFYYHPK
;
A
#
# COMPACT_ATOMS: atom_id res chain seq x y z
N MET A 1 -7.50 1.38 -17.22
CA MET A 1 -8.71 1.61 -16.39
C MET A 1 -8.93 3.09 -16.10
N ALA A 2 -7.99 3.80 -15.48
CA ALA A 2 -8.11 5.24 -15.19
C ALA A 2 -8.46 6.11 -16.42
N SER A 3 -7.77 5.90 -17.55
CA SER A 3 -8.07 6.60 -18.82
C SER A 3 -9.49 6.32 -19.35
N LEU A 4 -9.96 5.07 -19.23
CA LEU A 4 -11.30 4.65 -19.64
C LEU A 4 -12.37 5.33 -18.78
N LEU A 5 -12.11 5.46 -17.46
CA LEU A 5 -13.01 6.16 -16.55
C LEU A 5 -13.02 7.66 -16.84
N SER A 6 -11.85 8.27 -17.06
CA SER A 6 -11.73 9.68 -17.43
C SER A 6 -12.44 10.01 -18.75
N SER A 7 -12.45 9.08 -19.71
CA SER A 7 -13.10 9.22 -21.02
C SER A 7 -14.56 8.73 -21.05
N ASN A 8 -15.13 8.36 -19.89
CA ASN A 8 -16.49 7.80 -19.73
C ASN A 8 -16.75 6.51 -20.53
N GLN A 9 -15.71 5.76 -20.89
CA GLN A 9 -15.84 4.45 -21.53
C GLN A 9 -16.19 3.34 -20.52
N VAL A 10 -15.92 3.55 -19.24
CA VAL A 10 -16.40 2.72 -18.13
C VAL A 10 -17.11 3.59 -17.11
N GLN A 11 -18.13 3.05 -16.45
CA GLN A 11 -18.93 3.78 -15.45
C GLN A 11 -18.45 3.53 -14.03
N ILE A 12 -17.89 2.35 -13.77
CA ILE A 12 -17.43 1.91 -12.45
C ILE A 12 -16.03 1.32 -12.62
N ALA A 13 -15.11 1.70 -11.74
CA ALA A 13 -13.77 1.18 -11.71
C ALA A 13 -13.21 1.21 -10.28
N THR A 14 -12.36 0.23 -9.96
CA THR A 14 -11.53 0.23 -8.76
C THR A 14 -10.21 0.90 -9.08
N LEU A 15 -9.86 1.96 -8.34
CA LEU A 15 -8.61 2.70 -8.52
C LEU A 15 -7.93 2.94 -7.16
N PRO A 16 -6.62 2.69 -7.04
CA PRO A 16 -5.85 3.07 -5.86
C PRO A 16 -5.46 4.56 -5.90
N GLU A 17 -5.12 5.13 -4.75
CA GLU A 17 -4.40 6.41 -4.70
C GLU A 17 -2.94 6.24 -5.19
N PRO A 18 -2.31 7.26 -5.78
CA PRO A 18 -2.84 8.60 -6.09
C PRO A 18 -3.65 8.66 -7.39
N THR A 19 -3.82 7.55 -8.09
CA THR A 19 -4.49 7.50 -9.42
C THR A 19 -5.93 8.01 -9.34
N LEU A 20 -6.66 7.66 -8.28
CA LEU A 20 -8.01 8.18 -8.03
C LEU A 20 -8.01 9.71 -7.91
N SER A 21 -7.14 10.29 -7.08
CA SER A 21 -7.03 11.74 -6.94
C SER A 21 -6.65 12.44 -8.25
N GLN A 22 -5.79 11.84 -9.08
CA GLN A 22 -5.46 12.38 -10.41
C GLN A 22 -6.68 12.40 -11.36
N VAL A 23 -7.44 11.30 -11.40
CA VAL A 23 -8.66 11.22 -12.21
C VAL A 23 -9.69 12.24 -11.73
N MET A 24 -9.93 12.36 -10.43
CA MET A 24 -10.89 13.34 -9.88
C MET A 24 -10.42 14.80 -10.02
N ALA A 25 -9.10 15.02 -10.14
CA ALA A 25 -8.56 16.34 -10.45
C ALA A 25 -9.00 16.81 -11.85
N THR A 26 -9.05 15.90 -12.82
CA THR A 26 -9.34 16.17 -14.24
C THR A 26 -10.80 15.95 -14.64
N ASN A 27 -11.51 15.00 -14.01
CA ASN A 27 -12.91 14.69 -14.28
C ASN A 27 -13.76 14.82 -13.00
N LYS A 28 -14.53 15.90 -12.91
CA LYS A 28 -15.40 16.22 -11.75
C LYS A 28 -16.65 15.34 -11.63
N LYS A 29 -16.95 14.51 -12.64
CA LYS A 29 -18.07 13.56 -12.59
C LYS A 29 -17.71 12.28 -11.85
N VAL A 30 -16.41 11.99 -11.70
CA VAL A 30 -15.93 10.83 -10.95
C VAL A 30 -16.06 11.12 -9.46
N ARG A 31 -16.69 10.19 -8.74
CA ARG A 31 -16.85 10.21 -7.29
C ARG A 31 -16.57 8.84 -6.70
N VAL A 32 -16.18 8.82 -5.43
CA VAL A 32 -16.05 7.57 -4.66
C VAL A 32 -17.46 7.08 -4.30
N ILE A 33 -17.71 5.80 -4.54
CA ILE A 33 -18.99 5.14 -4.19
C ILE A 33 -18.83 4.06 -3.12
N ALA A 34 -17.60 3.54 -2.95
CA ALA A 34 -17.24 2.54 -1.94
C ALA A 34 -15.75 2.67 -1.63
N ASP A 35 -15.37 2.39 -0.37
CA ASP A 35 -13.98 2.25 0.06
C ASP A 35 -13.71 0.78 0.39
N LEU A 36 -12.93 0.12 -0.46
CA LEU A 36 -12.64 -1.30 -0.29
C LEU A 36 -11.84 -1.62 0.98
N ASN A 37 -11.10 -0.67 1.55
CA ASN A 37 -10.45 -0.90 2.84
C ASN A 37 -11.46 -0.90 3.98
N ALA A 38 -12.47 -0.02 3.92
CA ALA A 38 -13.55 0.01 4.90
C ALA A 38 -14.41 -1.26 4.83
N GLU A 39 -14.77 -1.70 3.62
CA GLU A 39 -15.50 -2.96 3.42
C GLU A 39 -14.68 -4.17 3.90
N TRP A 40 -13.37 -4.17 3.62
CA TRP A 40 -12.47 -5.22 4.10
C TRP A 40 -12.39 -5.25 5.63
N GLU A 41 -12.17 -4.12 6.29
CA GLU A 41 -12.09 -4.04 7.76
C GLU A 41 -13.39 -4.48 8.44
N ALA A 42 -14.54 -4.20 7.82
CA ALA A 42 -15.85 -4.64 8.33
C ALA A 42 -16.00 -6.18 8.33
N LEU A 43 -15.42 -6.86 7.35
CA LEU A 43 -15.47 -8.33 7.22
C LEU A 43 -14.29 -9.03 7.93
N HIS A 44 -13.14 -8.37 7.98
CA HIS A 44 -11.87 -8.92 8.47
C HIS A 44 -11.20 -7.92 9.43
N PRO A 45 -11.77 -7.73 10.64
CA PRO A 45 -11.30 -6.71 11.57
C PRO A 45 -9.86 -6.95 12.01
N ASN A 46 -9.09 -5.87 12.15
CA ASN A 46 -7.68 -5.86 12.51
C ASN A 46 -6.76 -6.59 11.49
N THR A 47 -7.15 -6.63 10.22
CA THR A 47 -6.35 -7.22 9.14
C THR A 47 -6.06 -6.20 8.04
N ILE A 48 -5.20 -6.51 7.08
CA ILE A 48 -4.83 -5.56 6.03
C ILE A 48 -4.96 -6.22 4.65
N MET A 49 -5.69 -5.55 3.76
CA MET A 49 -5.65 -5.80 2.32
C MET A 49 -4.42 -5.10 1.70
N ALA A 50 -3.27 -5.78 1.73
CA ALA A 50 -2.01 -5.17 1.31
C ALA A 50 -1.90 -5.05 -0.21
N GLN A 51 -1.58 -3.85 -0.70
CA GLN A 51 -1.35 -3.56 -2.12
C GLN A 51 0.15 -3.45 -2.48
N GLY A 52 1.02 -3.44 -1.48
CA GLY A 52 2.47 -3.33 -1.67
C GLY A 52 3.24 -3.90 -0.48
N CYS A 53 4.51 -4.23 -0.71
CA CYS A 53 5.42 -4.71 0.32
C CYS A 53 6.88 -4.36 -0.01
N VAL A 54 7.74 -4.46 0.99
CA VAL A 54 9.19 -4.47 0.80
C VAL A 54 9.63 -5.94 0.82
N VAL A 55 10.44 -6.32 -0.17
CA VAL A 55 11.01 -7.68 -0.26
C VAL A 55 12.52 -7.59 -0.12
N VAL A 56 13.08 -8.42 0.77
CA VAL A 56 14.52 -8.64 0.90
C VAL A 56 14.82 -10.11 0.66
N THR A 57 15.85 -10.41 -0.13
CA THR A 57 16.26 -11.79 -0.33
C THR A 57 17.00 -12.30 0.90
N LYS A 58 16.81 -13.59 1.24
CA LYS A 58 17.50 -14.22 2.38
C LYS A 58 19.03 -14.03 2.30
N LYS A 59 19.61 -14.27 1.13
CA LYS A 59 21.04 -14.09 0.85
C LYS A 59 21.53 -12.67 1.16
N PHE A 60 20.75 -11.64 0.84
CA PHE A 60 21.13 -10.25 1.14
C PHE A 60 21.02 -9.96 2.64
N LEU A 61 19.94 -10.39 3.27
CA LEU A 61 19.73 -10.22 4.71
C LEU A 61 20.84 -10.89 5.53
N GLU A 62 21.25 -12.10 5.17
CA GLU A 62 22.31 -12.84 5.86
C GLU A 62 23.69 -12.18 5.71
N LYS A 63 23.99 -11.66 4.51
CA LYS A 63 25.28 -11.00 4.23
C LYS A 63 25.35 -9.58 4.79
N HIS A 64 24.22 -8.88 4.87
CA HIS A 64 24.15 -7.46 5.20
C HIS A 64 23.08 -7.15 6.27
N PRO A 65 23.08 -7.84 7.43
CA PRO A 65 22.00 -7.71 8.41
C PRO A 65 21.90 -6.28 8.96
N GLN A 66 23.03 -5.61 9.20
CA GLN A 66 23.04 -4.23 9.69
C GLN A 66 22.47 -3.24 8.68
N ALA A 67 22.71 -3.46 7.38
CA ALA A 67 22.18 -2.60 6.33
C ALA A 67 20.65 -2.72 6.24
N VAL A 68 20.12 -3.95 6.36
CA VAL A 68 18.66 -4.18 6.39
C VAL A 68 18.04 -3.56 7.63
N THR A 69 18.63 -3.76 8.82
CA THR A 69 18.12 -3.13 10.05
C THR A 69 18.09 -1.62 9.95
N ARG A 70 19.16 -1.02 9.40
CA ARG A 70 19.23 0.44 9.18
C ARG A 70 18.16 0.89 8.20
N PHE A 71 18.04 0.22 7.05
CA PHE A 71 17.01 0.52 6.06
C PHE A 71 15.61 0.46 6.67
N MET A 72 15.27 -0.59 7.41
CA MET A 72 13.94 -0.77 8.00
C MET A 72 13.63 0.34 9.02
N LYS A 73 14.63 0.78 9.81
CA LYS A 73 14.48 1.92 10.73
C LYS A 73 14.23 3.22 9.99
N GLU A 74 15.02 3.52 8.97
CA GLU A 74 14.88 4.75 8.17
C GLU A 74 13.57 4.75 7.37
N TYR A 75 13.17 3.59 6.83
CA TYR A 75 11.92 3.42 6.10
C TYR A 75 10.70 3.59 7.00
N GLN A 76 10.74 3.05 8.23
CA GLN A 76 9.67 3.30 9.23
C GLN A 76 9.54 4.79 9.54
N ALA A 77 10.65 5.49 9.77
CA ALA A 77 10.64 6.93 10.03
C ALA A 77 10.09 7.71 8.81
N SER A 78 10.47 7.30 7.59
CA SER A 78 9.93 7.89 6.36
C SER A 78 8.42 7.69 6.24
N ALA A 79 7.92 6.47 6.48
CA ALA A 79 6.49 6.15 6.41
C ALA A 79 5.68 6.95 7.45
N GLN A 80 6.21 7.15 8.65
CA GLN A 80 5.59 7.99 9.67
C GLN A 80 5.57 9.47 9.27
N LYS A 81 6.63 9.95 8.61
CA LYS A 81 6.74 11.35 8.17
C LYS A 81 5.70 11.74 7.13
N VAL A 82 5.26 10.80 6.29
CA VAL A 82 4.23 11.03 5.27
C VAL A 82 2.97 11.66 5.89
N HIS A 83 2.57 11.23 7.08
CA HIS A 83 1.37 11.71 7.77
C HIS A 83 1.64 12.89 8.70
N SER A 84 2.82 12.95 9.34
CA SER A 84 3.15 14.04 10.28
C SER A 84 3.60 15.33 9.58
N ASP A 85 4.01 15.26 8.32
CA ASP A 85 4.48 16.39 7.51
C ASP A 85 3.89 16.34 6.10
N LEU A 86 2.57 16.53 5.99
CA LEU A 86 1.87 16.51 4.70
C LEU A 86 2.42 17.58 3.73
N GLN A 87 2.72 18.78 4.23
CA GLN A 87 3.24 19.87 3.40
C GLN A 87 4.63 19.53 2.85
N GLY A 88 5.57 19.17 3.72
CA GLY A 88 6.92 18.81 3.28
C GLY A 88 6.93 17.58 2.36
N THR A 89 6.12 16.57 2.69
CA THR A 89 6.00 15.36 1.86
C THR A 89 5.43 15.69 0.48
N SER A 90 4.35 16.47 0.40
CA SER A 90 3.75 16.84 -0.89
C SER A 90 4.65 17.71 -1.75
N THR A 91 5.41 18.65 -1.16
CA THR A 91 6.41 19.44 -1.89
C THR A 91 7.56 18.56 -2.41
N LEU A 92 7.99 17.53 -1.66
CA LEU A 92 8.99 16.58 -2.15
C LEU A 92 8.45 15.74 -3.31
N CYS A 93 7.18 15.33 -3.30
CA CYS A 93 6.57 14.62 -4.42
C CYS A 93 6.66 15.42 -5.73
N ASP A 94 6.41 16.73 -5.66
CA ASP A 94 6.49 17.63 -6.82
C ASP A 94 7.94 17.84 -7.26
N LYS A 95 8.83 18.16 -6.30
CA LYS A 95 10.27 18.36 -6.54
C LYS A 95 10.92 17.18 -7.25
N PHE A 96 10.52 15.94 -6.93
CA PHE A 96 11.05 14.73 -7.54
C PHE A 96 10.21 14.20 -8.71
N ASN A 97 9.26 14.98 -9.22
CA ASN A 97 8.39 14.63 -10.35
C ASN A 97 7.62 13.31 -10.16
N ILE A 98 7.24 12.98 -8.92
CA ILE A 98 6.44 11.79 -8.62
C ILE A 98 4.97 12.06 -8.96
N ILE A 99 4.40 13.09 -8.34
CA ILE A 99 3.05 13.59 -8.59
C ILE A 99 3.00 15.09 -8.22
N PRO A 100 2.13 15.89 -8.86
CA PRO A 100 1.99 17.29 -8.51
C PRO A 100 1.64 17.51 -7.04
N GLU A 101 2.19 18.55 -6.41
CA GLU A 101 1.99 18.83 -4.96
C GLU A 101 0.50 18.82 -4.59
N LYS A 102 -0.34 19.46 -5.41
CA LYS A 102 -1.79 19.56 -5.17
C LYS A 102 -2.48 18.19 -5.15
N VAL A 103 -2.04 17.27 -6.01
CA VAL A 103 -2.55 15.89 -6.03
C VAL A 103 -2.05 15.14 -4.80
N ALA A 104 -0.77 15.28 -4.45
CA ALA A 104 -0.19 14.66 -3.26
C ALA A 104 -0.93 15.06 -1.98
N LYS A 105 -1.23 16.35 -1.79
CA LYS A 105 -2.00 16.87 -0.65
C LYS A 105 -3.37 16.21 -0.50
N THR A 106 -3.99 15.83 -1.62
CA THR A 106 -5.31 15.17 -1.62
C THR A 106 -5.18 13.67 -1.42
N ALA A 107 -4.19 13.05 -2.04
CA ALA A 107 -4.01 11.61 -2.07
C ALA A 107 -3.41 11.06 -0.78
N ILE A 108 -2.43 11.74 -0.18
CA ILE A 108 -1.69 11.23 1.00
C ILE A 108 -2.64 10.91 2.17
N PRO A 109 -3.57 11.78 2.59
CA PRO A 109 -4.47 11.48 3.71
C PRO A 109 -5.40 10.29 3.45
N LYS A 110 -5.64 9.95 2.18
CA LYS A 110 -6.46 8.80 1.73
C LYS A 110 -5.61 7.58 1.42
N SER A 111 -4.30 7.75 1.35
CA SER A 111 -3.35 6.69 1.12
C SER A 111 -3.07 6.06 2.47
N HIS A 112 -3.50 4.81 2.67
CA HIS A 112 -3.25 4.03 3.88
C HIS A 112 -1.78 3.58 3.97
N GLN A 113 -0.84 4.53 3.87
CA GLN A 113 0.59 4.30 4.04
C GLN A 113 0.85 3.91 5.49
N VAL A 114 1.20 2.64 5.69
CA VAL A 114 1.52 2.06 6.99
C VAL A 114 2.84 1.32 6.91
N PHE A 115 3.52 1.20 8.06
CA PHE A 115 4.67 0.33 8.21
C PHE A 115 4.34 -0.76 9.23
N VAL A 116 4.25 -2.00 8.76
CA VAL A 116 3.96 -3.18 9.58
C VAL A 116 5.00 -4.25 9.27
N THR A 117 5.61 -4.86 10.29
CA THR A 117 6.65 -5.88 10.13
C THR A 117 6.54 -6.96 11.21
N GLY A 118 7.32 -8.05 11.08
CA GLY A 118 7.41 -9.11 12.08
C GLY A 118 6.09 -9.81 12.33
N LYS A 119 5.87 -10.21 13.60
CA LYS A 119 4.66 -10.91 14.04
C LYS A 119 3.37 -10.13 13.77
N GLU A 120 3.41 -8.80 13.83
CA GLU A 120 2.24 -7.98 13.52
C GLU A 120 1.87 -8.09 12.04
N ALA A 121 2.86 -8.05 11.14
CA ALA A 121 2.63 -8.23 9.71
C ALA A 121 2.06 -9.63 9.43
N GLU A 122 2.65 -10.66 10.03
CA GLU A 122 2.16 -12.04 9.91
C GLU A 122 0.69 -12.16 10.33
N LYS A 123 0.34 -11.62 11.51
CA LYS A 123 -1.04 -11.63 12.02
C LYS A 123 -2.00 -10.91 11.08
N LYS A 124 -1.62 -9.73 10.58
CA LYS A 124 -2.50 -8.87 9.77
C LYS A 124 -2.64 -9.32 8.31
N LEU A 125 -1.63 -9.98 7.75
CA LEU A 125 -1.59 -10.38 6.32
C LEU A 125 -2.04 -11.82 6.07
N THR A 126 -1.86 -12.73 7.04
CA THR A 126 -2.25 -14.13 6.87
C THR A 126 -3.72 -14.31 6.47
N PRO A 127 -4.70 -13.58 7.05
CA PRO A 127 -6.09 -13.66 6.61
C PRO A 127 -6.27 -13.25 5.14
N PHE A 128 -5.59 -12.21 4.68
CA PHE A 128 -5.63 -11.77 3.29
C PHE A 128 -5.08 -12.84 2.34
N PHE A 129 -3.94 -13.46 2.68
CA PHE A 129 -3.39 -14.56 1.87
C PHE A 129 -4.31 -15.79 1.85
N LYS A 130 -5.05 -16.07 2.93
CA LYS A 130 -6.06 -17.15 2.94
C LYS A 130 -7.20 -16.87 1.97
N VAL A 131 -7.75 -15.66 1.98
CA VAL A 131 -8.81 -15.26 1.02
C VAL A 131 -8.31 -15.39 -0.42
N LEU A 132 -7.08 -14.94 -0.71
CA LEU A 132 -6.47 -15.11 -2.03
C LEU A 132 -6.27 -16.58 -2.40
N TYR A 133 -5.82 -17.40 -1.46
CA TYR A 133 -5.64 -18.84 -1.66
C TYR A 133 -6.96 -19.56 -1.94
N GLU A 134 -8.01 -19.27 -1.17
CA GLU A 134 -9.36 -19.82 -1.35
C GLU A 134 -9.96 -19.44 -2.70
N ALA A 135 -9.76 -18.20 -3.15
CA ALA A 135 -10.21 -17.75 -4.46
C ALA A 135 -9.40 -18.38 -5.60
N ASN A 136 -8.07 -18.45 -5.47
CA ASN A 136 -7.18 -19.05 -6.45
C ASN A 136 -5.80 -19.36 -5.82
N PRO A 137 -5.47 -20.64 -5.58
CA PRO A 137 -4.20 -21.03 -4.97
C PRO A 137 -2.95 -20.50 -5.69
N LYS A 138 -3.01 -20.32 -7.01
CA LYS A 138 -1.88 -19.81 -7.80
C LYS A 138 -1.54 -18.35 -7.48
N SER A 139 -2.47 -17.58 -6.92
CA SER A 139 -2.27 -16.16 -6.57
C SER A 139 -1.23 -15.96 -5.46
N VAL A 140 -1.04 -16.96 -4.60
CA VAL A 140 -0.05 -16.97 -3.51
C VAL A 140 1.08 -17.98 -3.73
N GLY A 141 1.24 -18.49 -4.96
CA GLY A 141 2.28 -19.47 -5.28
C GLY A 141 1.96 -20.91 -4.88
N GLY A 142 0.68 -21.22 -4.61
CA GLY A 142 0.21 -22.58 -4.33
C GLY A 142 0.11 -22.95 -2.85
N ALA A 143 0.53 -22.07 -1.94
CA ALA A 143 0.36 -22.24 -0.50
C ALA A 143 0.30 -20.89 0.21
N VAL A 144 -0.37 -20.83 1.37
CA VAL A 144 -0.31 -19.65 2.24
C VAL A 144 1.10 -19.51 2.81
N PRO A 145 1.74 -18.32 2.76
CA PRO A 145 3.09 -18.12 3.29
C PRO A 145 3.20 -18.45 4.78
N ASP A 146 4.30 -19.11 5.16
CA ASP A 146 4.62 -19.44 6.55
C ASP A 146 5.32 -18.28 7.28
N SER A 147 5.66 -18.48 8.56
CA SER A 147 6.34 -17.46 9.39
C SER A 147 7.71 -17.04 8.85
N ALA A 148 8.39 -17.88 8.05
CA ALA A 148 9.70 -17.58 7.47
C ALA A 148 9.61 -16.65 6.25
N PHE A 149 8.40 -16.38 5.75
CA PHE A 149 8.13 -15.34 4.75
C PHE A 149 8.32 -13.93 5.32
N TYR A 150 8.05 -13.74 6.62
CA TYR A 150 8.04 -12.43 7.25
C TYR A 150 9.42 -12.07 7.84
N TYR A 151 9.77 -10.79 7.75
CA TYR A 151 10.96 -10.27 8.41
C TYR A 151 10.70 -10.06 9.90
N HIS A 152 11.42 -10.80 10.74
CA HIS A 152 11.42 -10.62 12.20
C HIS A 152 12.72 -9.91 12.60
N PRO A 153 12.65 -8.63 13.01
CA PRO A 153 13.81 -7.93 13.55
C PRO A 153 14.37 -8.72 14.75
N LYS A 154 15.69 -8.84 14.81
CA LYS A 154 16.39 -9.39 15.99
C LYS A 154 16.51 -8.34 17.08
#